data_AF-A0A938XDG0-F1
#
_entry.id   AF-A0A938XDG0-F1
#
_cell.length_a   1.000
_cell.length_b   1.000
_cell.length_c   1.000
_cell.angle_alpha   90.00
_cell.angle_beta   90.00
_cell.angle_gamma   90.00
#
_symmetry.space_group_name_H-M   'P 1'
#
loop_
_entity.id
_entity.type
_entity.pdbx_description
1 polymer ?
#
loop_
_entity_poly.entity_id
_entity_poly.type
_entity_poly.pdbx_seq_one_letter_code
_entity_poly.pdbx_strand_id
1 'polypeptide(L)'
;MTQEQVAACLGVTAPAVNKWESGASLPDLALLLPLSRLLETDPNTLLGFHGDLTKEEAMLYINEIAQTAKDKGMEETLSLIRKRVREYPSCGTLLYQAATLLRGMAILFPVSEARADAGIPAAG
;
A
#
# COMPACT_ATOMS: atom_id res chain seq x y z
N MET A 1 -27.45 -14.80 3.11
CA MET A 1 -26.93 -16.17 3.28
C MET A 1 -26.59 -16.36 4.74
N THR A 2 -26.90 -17.51 5.36
CA THR A 2 -26.56 -17.79 6.77
C THR A 2 -25.21 -18.51 6.90
N GLN A 3 -24.61 -18.51 8.09
CA GLN A 3 -23.34 -19.21 8.36
C GLN A 3 -23.46 -20.72 8.08
N GLU A 4 -24.60 -21.34 8.38
CA GLU A 4 -24.89 -22.75 8.10
C GLU A 4 -24.94 -23.04 6.60
N GLN A 5 -25.52 -22.13 5.82
CA GLN A 5 -25.58 -22.24 4.36
C GLN A 5 -24.19 -22.14 3.75
N VAL A 6 -23.38 -21.18 4.20
CA VAL A 6 -21.98 -21.03 3.76
C VAL A 6 -21.16 -22.27 4.11
N ALA A 7 -21.32 -22.75 5.35
CA ALA A 7 -20.63 -23.94 5.84
C ALA A 7 -20.97 -25.19 5.01
N ALA A 8 -22.26 -25.40 4.73
CA ALA A 8 -22.73 -26.50 3.91
C ALA A 8 -22.19 -26.44 2.47
N CYS A 9 -22.17 -25.26 1.86
CA CYS A 9 -21.64 -25.08 0.50
C CYS A 9 -20.13 -25.33 0.41
N LEU A 10 -19.38 -25.09 1.48
CA LEU A 10 -17.92 -25.18 1.50
C LEU A 10 -17.40 -26.46 2.16
N GLY A 11 -18.29 -27.32 2.68
CA GLY A 11 -17.90 -28.53 3.41
C GLY A 11 -17.18 -28.24 4.73
N VAL A 12 -17.46 -27.09 5.36
CA VAL A 12 -16.89 -26.69 6.65
C VAL A 12 -17.97 -26.64 7.73
N THR A 13 -17.61 -26.26 8.95
CA THR A 13 -18.56 -26.13 10.06
C THR A 13 -19.01 -24.66 10.22
N ALA A 14 -20.26 -24.44 10.65
CA ALA A 14 -20.76 -23.08 10.92
C ALA A 14 -19.89 -22.30 11.94
N PRO A 15 -19.33 -22.93 13.01
CA PRO A 15 -18.36 -22.28 13.88
C PRO A 15 -17.07 -21.83 13.17
N ALA A 16 -16.63 -22.52 12.11
CA ALA A 16 -15.49 -22.06 11.32
C ALA A 16 -15.83 -20.74 10.61
N VAL A 17 -17.02 -20.66 10.00
CA VAL A 17 -17.52 -19.43 9.36
C VAL A 17 -17.62 -18.28 10.37
N ASN A 18 -18.17 -18.55 11.56
CA ASN A 18 -18.24 -17.54 12.64
C ASN A 18 -16.84 -17.04 13.06
N LYS A 19 -15.84 -17.91 13.11
CA LYS A 19 -14.46 -17.50 13.41
C LYS A 19 -13.83 -16.68 12.29
N TRP A 20 -14.21 -16.91 11.03
CA TRP A 20 -13.78 -16.06 9.91
C TRP A 20 -14.40 -14.68 10.00
N GLU A 21 -15.71 -14.60 10.22
CA GLU A 21 -16.45 -13.34 10.33
C GLU A 21 -16.02 -12.48 11.53
N SER A 22 -15.63 -13.13 12.64
CA SER A 22 -15.09 -12.44 13.83
C SER A 22 -13.58 -12.17 13.77
N GLY A 23 -12.90 -12.59 12.70
CA GLY A 23 -11.44 -12.46 12.55
C GLY A 23 -10.61 -13.34 13.48
N ALA A 24 -11.23 -14.29 14.20
CA ALA A 24 -10.55 -15.22 15.10
C ALA A 24 -9.73 -16.29 14.35
N SER A 25 -10.02 -16.53 13.07
CA SER A 25 -9.22 -17.38 12.18
C SER A 25 -9.41 -16.97 10.72
N LEU A 26 -8.51 -17.41 9.84
CA LEU A 26 -8.64 -17.25 8.39
C LEU A 26 -9.12 -18.55 7.73
N PRO A 27 -9.86 -18.47 6.61
CA PRO A 27 -10.13 -19.64 5.78
C PRO A 27 -8.83 -20.17 5.15
N ASP A 28 -8.77 -21.47 4.90
CA ASP A 28 -7.65 -22.06 4.16
C ASP A 28 -7.55 -21.45 2.76
N LEU A 29 -6.32 -21.37 2.22
CA LEU A 29 -6.08 -20.82 0.87
C LEU A 29 -6.92 -21.53 -0.20
N ALA A 30 -7.12 -22.85 -0.05
CA ALA A 30 -7.95 -23.64 -0.96
C ALA A 30 -9.44 -23.25 -0.94
N LEU A 31 -9.91 -22.65 0.16
CA LEU A 31 -11.29 -22.21 0.36
C LEU A 31 -11.54 -20.78 -0.12
N LEU A 32 -10.50 -19.97 -0.36
CA LEU A 32 -10.67 -18.60 -0.86
C LEU A 32 -11.38 -18.56 -2.22
N LEU A 33 -10.97 -19.38 -3.20
CA LEU A 33 -11.62 -19.38 -4.52
C LEU A 33 -13.09 -19.84 -4.46
N PRO A 34 -13.44 -20.94 -3.76
CA PRO A 34 -14.83 -21.29 -3.51
C PRO A 34 -15.63 -20.21 -2.78
N LEU A 35 -15.08 -19.60 -1.73
CA LEU A 35 -15.72 -18.50 -1.00
C LEU A 35 -16.00 -17.31 -1.91
N SER A 36 -15.04 -16.93 -2.76
CA SER A 36 -15.19 -15.81 -3.71
C SER A 36 -16.34 -16.06 -4.68
N ARG A 37 -16.43 -17.28 -5.22
CA ARG A 37 -17.53 -17.67 -6.12
C ARG A 37 -18.87 -17.69 -5.40
N LEU A 38 -18.91 -18.21 -4.18
CA LEU A 38 -20.13 -18.32 -3.38
C LEU A 38 -20.68 -16.95 -2.98
N LEU A 39 -19.80 -15.99 -2.68
CA LEU A 39 -20.14 -14.63 -2.28
C LEU A 39 -20.18 -13.65 -3.46
N GLU A 40 -20.04 -14.15 -4.69
CA GLU A 40 -20.01 -13.35 -5.93
C GLU A 40 -19.02 -12.17 -5.87
N THR A 41 -17.86 -12.40 -5.27
CA THR A 41 -16.80 -11.40 -5.07
C THR A 41 -15.45 -11.92 -5.57
N ASP A 42 -14.39 -11.12 -5.44
CA ASP A 42 -13.03 -11.52 -5.79
C ASP A 42 -12.21 -11.90 -4.54
N PRO A 43 -11.18 -12.77 -4.68
CA PRO A 43 -10.36 -13.19 -3.54
C PRO A 43 -9.63 -12.05 -2.82
N ASN A 44 -9.30 -10.95 -3.52
CA ASN A 44 -8.65 -9.81 -2.90
C ASN A 44 -9.62 -9.08 -1.98
N THR A 45 -10.88 -8.91 -2.40
CA THR A 45 -11.93 -8.35 -1.54
C THR A 45 -12.15 -9.19 -0.28
N LEU A 46 -12.11 -10.52 -0.36
CA LEU A 46 -12.21 -11.39 0.83
C LEU A 46 -11.05 -11.21 1.81
N LEU A 47 -9.85 -10.96 1.29
CA LEU A 47 -8.65 -10.74 2.09
C LEU A 47 -8.57 -9.31 2.63
N GLY A 48 -9.54 -8.44 2.33
CA GLY A 48 -9.46 -7.01 2.62
C GLY A 48 -8.35 -6.31 1.81
N PHE A 49 -7.85 -6.95 0.76
CA PHE A 49 -6.89 -6.36 -0.15
C PHE A 49 -7.64 -5.49 -1.16
N HIS A 50 -7.86 -4.25 -0.78
CA HIS A 50 -8.32 -3.23 -1.71
C HIS A 50 -7.11 -2.78 -2.54
N GLY A 51 -7.17 -3.00 -3.86
CA GLY A 51 -6.12 -2.56 -4.78
C GLY A 51 -5.88 -1.05 -4.74
N ASP A 52 -6.83 -0.29 -4.20
CA ASP A 52 -6.78 1.15 -3.98
C ASP A 52 -6.94 1.50 -2.50
N LEU A 53 -6.18 2.50 -2.05
CA LEU A 53 -6.41 3.15 -0.76
C LEU A 53 -7.77 3.83 -0.73
N THR A 54 -8.42 3.81 0.43
CA THR A 54 -9.56 4.69 0.69
C THR A 54 -9.12 6.16 0.64
N LYS A 55 -10.08 7.08 0.48
CA LYS A 55 -9.78 8.52 0.43
C LYS A 55 -9.14 8.99 1.74
N GLU A 56 -9.59 8.46 2.85
CA GLU A 56 -9.12 8.74 4.20
C GLU A 56 -7.67 8.29 4.38
N GLU A 57 -7.34 7.06 3.97
CA GLU A 57 -5.97 6.55 4.02
C GLU A 57 -5.02 7.32 3.09
N ALA A 58 -5.49 7.70 1.90
CA ALA A 58 -4.73 8.52 0.97
C ALA A 58 -4.42 9.91 1.58
N MET A 59 -5.39 10.53 2.26
CA MET A 59 -5.17 11.81 2.96
C MET A 59 -4.18 11.68 4.12
N LEU A 60 -4.30 10.63 4.93
CA LEU A 60 -3.35 10.36 6.01
C LEU A 60 -1.93 10.18 5.46
N TYR A 61 -1.79 9.48 4.35
CA TYR A 61 -0.51 9.25 3.71
C TYR A 61 0.12 10.53 3.16
N ILE A 62 -0.65 11.38 2.47
CA ILE A 62 -0.16 12.67 1.96
C ILE A 62 0.34 13.53 3.11
N ASN A 63 -0.39 13.58 4.23
CA ASN A 63 0.03 14.29 5.42
C ASN A 63 1.31 13.72 6.03
N GLU A 64 1.43 12.38 6.11
CA GLU A 64 2.63 11.70 6.62
C GLU A 64 3.87 12.03 5.78
N ILE A 65 3.74 12.04 4.45
CA ILE A 65 4.82 12.45 3.53
C ILE A 65 5.20 13.91 3.76
N ALA A 66 4.23 14.82 3.80
CA ALA A 66 4.49 16.24 3.94
C ALA A 66 5.23 16.56 5.26
N GLN A 67 4.84 15.91 6.36
CA GLN A 67 5.53 16.04 7.65
C GLN A 67 6.94 15.44 7.59
N THR A 68 7.09 14.25 7.02
CA THR A 68 8.41 13.60 6.88
C THR A 68 9.38 14.42 6.05
N ALA A 69 8.89 15.04 4.96
CA ALA A 69 9.68 15.93 4.13
C ALA A 69 10.17 17.17 4.90
N LYS A 70 9.31 17.72 5.76
CA LYS A 70 9.62 18.88 6.59
C LYS A 70 10.61 18.55 7.71
N ASP A 71 10.43 17.41 8.39
CA ASP A 71 11.13 17.09 9.64
C ASP A 71 12.40 16.27 9.42
N LYS A 72 12.40 15.36 8.44
CA LYS A 72 13.46 14.36 8.24
C LYS A 72 14.17 14.47 6.89
N GLY A 73 13.67 15.33 6.00
CA GLY A 73 14.27 15.59 4.69
C GLY A 73 13.98 14.51 3.65
N MET A 74 14.68 14.62 2.51
CA MET A 74 14.33 13.93 1.27
C MET A 74 14.56 12.41 1.31
N GLU A 75 15.64 11.95 1.95
CA GLU A 75 15.98 10.52 1.97
C GLU A 75 14.91 9.70 2.72
N GLU A 76 14.51 10.15 3.91
CA GLU A 76 13.48 9.43 4.67
C GLU A 76 12.10 9.53 4.05
N THR A 77 11.82 10.64 3.37
CA THR A 77 10.61 10.78 2.59
C THR A 77 10.56 9.79 1.44
N LEU A 78 11.66 9.62 0.70
CA LEU A 78 11.78 8.63 -0.37
C LEU A 78 11.64 7.19 0.17
N SER A 79 12.24 6.90 1.31
CA SER A 79 12.11 5.60 1.99
C SER A 79 10.65 5.28 2.33
N LEU A 80 9.95 6.24 2.95
CA LEU A 80 8.53 6.12 3.26
C LEU A 80 7.68 5.89 2.01
N ILE A 81 7.94 6.65 0.94
CA ILE A 81 7.23 6.51 -0.33
C ILE A 81 7.42 5.12 -0.93
N ARG A 82 8.68 4.64 -1.00
CA ARG A 82 9.00 3.30 -1.52
C ARG A 82 8.32 2.19 -0.74
N LYS A 83 8.24 2.31 0.59
CA LYS A 83 7.56 1.34 1.44
C LYS A 83 6.08 1.24 1.06
N ARG A 84 5.38 2.37 0.93
CA ARG A 84 3.94 2.38 0.61
C ARG A 84 3.65 1.92 -0.81
N VAL A 85 4.47 2.28 -1.78
CA VAL A 85 4.32 1.77 -3.16
C VAL A 85 4.49 0.24 -3.21
N ARG A 86 5.30 -0.35 -2.33
CA ARG A 86 5.41 -1.81 -2.21
C ARG A 86 4.18 -2.44 -1.58
N GLU A 87 3.56 -1.76 -0.61
CA GLU A 87 2.33 -2.21 0.05
C GLU A 87 1.12 -2.12 -0.91
N TYR A 88 1.08 -1.11 -1.77
CA TYR A 88 -0.03 -0.85 -2.70
C TYR A 88 0.46 -0.60 -4.14
N PRO A 89 1.06 -1.62 -4.80
CA PRO A 89 1.68 -1.44 -6.12
C PRO A 89 0.66 -1.13 -7.23
N SER A 90 -0.62 -1.47 -7.01
CA SER A 90 -1.69 -1.28 -7.98
C SER A 90 -2.55 -0.04 -7.71
N CYS A 91 -2.28 0.72 -6.64
CA CYS A 91 -3.12 1.85 -6.28
C CYS A 91 -2.77 3.08 -7.14
N GLY A 92 -3.59 3.33 -8.16
CA GLY A 92 -3.35 4.42 -9.12
C GLY A 92 -3.28 5.80 -8.45
N THR A 93 -4.15 6.03 -7.47
CA THR A 93 -4.18 7.28 -6.69
C THR A 93 -2.88 7.48 -5.89
N LEU A 94 -2.40 6.43 -5.23
CA LEU A 94 -1.15 6.48 -4.46
C LEU A 94 0.04 6.80 -5.34
N LEU A 95 0.18 6.07 -6.45
CA LEU A 95 1.27 6.24 -7.40
C LEU A 95 1.30 7.66 -7.96
N TYR A 96 0.13 8.20 -8.33
CA TYR A 96 0.00 9.55 -8.84
C TYR A 96 0.40 10.62 -7.79
N GLN A 97 -0.08 10.48 -6.55
CA GLN A 97 0.23 11.42 -5.47
C GLN A 97 1.71 11.37 -5.09
N ALA A 98 2.29 10.17 -4.97
CA ALA A 98 3.71 9.98 -4.73
C ALA A 98 4.56 10.63 -5.83
N ALA A 99 4.24 10.39 -7.11
CA ALA A 99 4.96 11.02 -8.22
C ALA A 99 4.86 12.55 -8.21
N THR A 100 3.67 13.09 -7.91
CA THR A 100 3.42 14.54 -7.82
C THR A 100 4.25 15.18 -6.70
N LEU A 101 4.27 14.54 -5.52
CA LEU A 101 5.04 15.02 -4.37
C LEU A 101 6.55 14.96 -4.63
N LEU A 102 7.05 13.86 -5.20
CA LEU A 102 8.47 13.75 -5.58
C LEU A 102 8.87 14.82 -6.60
N ARG A 103 8.01 15.11 -7.58
CA ARG A 103 8.24 16.20 -8.54
C ARG A 103 8.26 17.56 -7.85
N GLY A 104 7.33 17.82 -6.93
CA GLY A 104 7.30 19.05 -6.14
C GLY A 104 8.56 19.22 -5.29
N MET A 105 9.01 18.14 -4.64
CA MET A 105 10.25 18.14 -3.86
C MET A 105 11.49 18.39 -4.73
N ALA A 106 11.58 17.81 -5.93
CA ALA A 106 12.70 18.05 -6.83
C ALA A 106 12.79 19.53 -7.29
N ILE A 107 11.65 20.23 -7.36
CA ILE A 107 11.61 21.67 -7.68
C ILE A 107 11.99 22.53 -6.46
N LEU A 108 11.47 22.19 -5.27
CA LEU A 108 11.68 22.97 -4.04
C LEU A 108 13.04 22.73 -3.40
N PHE A 109 13.61 21.55 -3.59
CA PHE A 109 14.91 21.13 -3.10
C PHE A 109 15.74 20.64 -4.30
N PRO A 110 16.18 21.55 -5.18
CA PRO A 110 17.07 21.17 -6.27
C PRO A 110 18.29 20.48 -5.68
N VAL A 111 18.57 19.27 -6.14
CA VAL A 111 19.80 18.56 -5.79
C VAL A 111 20.93 19.47 -6.24
N SER A 112 21.62 20.09 -5.28
CA SER A 112 22.80 20.90 -5.58
C SER A 112 23.84 19.99 -6.21
N GLU A 113 24.12 20.16 -7.50
CA GLU A 113 25.28 19.57 -8.17
C GLU A 113 26.56 20.25 -7.66
N ALA A 114 26.87 20.08 -6.37
CA ALA A 114 28.08 20.60 -5.76
C ALA A 114 29.10 19.45 -5.58
N ARG A 115 29.68 18.99 -6.71
CA ARG A 115 31.08 18.53 -6.80
C ARG A 115 31.44 18.11 -8.23
N ALA A 116 31.88 19.08 -9.03
CA ALA A 116 32.72 18.82 -10.20
C ALA A 116 33.85 19.86 -10.40
N ASP A 117 34.10 20.75 -9.43
CA ASP A 117 35.27 21.62 -9.41
C ASP A 117 36.18 21.25 -8.24
N ALA A 118 36.92 20.15 -8.39
CA ALA A 118 38.15 19.92 -7.65
C ALA A 118 39.29 20.09 -8.66
N GLY A 119 40.05 21.17 -8.48
CA GLY A 119 40.97 21.75 -9.44
C GLY A 119 41.94 20.79 -10.11
N ILE A 120 42.14 21.01 -11.40
CA ILE A 120 43.34 20.60 -12.13
C ILE A 120 44.44 21.60 -11.75
N PRO A 121 45.54 21.21 -11.08
CA PRO A 121 46.67 22.11 -10.91
C PRO A 121 47.38 22.27 -12.26
N ALA A 122 47.57 23.52 -12.68
CA ALA A 122 48.42 23.87 -13.81
C ALA A 122 49.88 23.52 -13.46
N ALA A 123 50.47 22.59 -14.21
CA ALA A 123 51.90 22.35 -14.20
C ALA A 123 52.57 23.45 -15.05
N GLY A 124 53.31 24.33 -14.39
CA GLY A 124 54.25 25.29 -14.98
C GLY A 124 55.62 25.10 -14.37
#